data_AF-A0A6C1PHW2-F1
#
_entry.id   AF-A0A6C1PHW2-F1
#
_cell.length_a   1.000
_cell.length_b   1.000
_cell.length_c   1.000
_cell.angle_alpha   90.00
_cell.angle_beta   90.00
_cell.angle_gamma   90.00
#
_symmetry.space_group_name_H-M   'P 1'
#
loop_
_entity.id
_entity.type
_entity.pdbx_description
1 polymer ?
#
loop_
_entity_poly.entity_id
_entity_poly.type
_entity_poly.pdbx_seq_one_letter_code
_entity_poly.pdbx_strand_id
1 'polypeptide(L)'
;MRRAPRHLRHRCPRRAWRGCDRSARALDREPSLAADADRREGGRTRPGARAVVSVAASDCDCIVLAAGLSSRSSGHKLLKPVAGRPLVRVAVDNVLAACRRAIVVVGHEADAVTAAACPEPAHSAARRATADPDRVQIVHNELFATGMFSSIQAGMRAVRSDWFFVVPADLPGITPAIYAAVASAAGAAAESGTPDGRNEATSLACIPFCRGQRGHPVLLHRSLIAPTLAQPPGGGPMRTLLSRYPVHRVDLDDSPGIVADLDTDEAYAEYLREHHPPHTDDLQAR
;
A
#
# COMPACT_ATOMS: atom_id res chain seq x y z
N MET A 1 -10.18 21.94 47.39
CA MET A 1 -8.70 21.92 47.30
C MET A 1 -8.26 20.58 46.75
N ARG A 2 -7.33 20.60 45.79
CA ARG A 2 -6.90 19.50 44.92
C ARG A 2 -5.94 18.54 45.65
N ARG A 3 -6.01 17.24 45.38
CA ARG A 3 -4.82 16.37 45.26
C ARG A 3 -5.09 15.26 44.22
N ALA A 4 -4.27 15.26 43.16
CA ALA A 4 -4.19 14.22 42.15
C ALA A 4 -3.10 13.20 42.53
N PRO A 5 -3.24 11.90 42.20
CA PRO A 5 -2.14 10.97 42.28
C PRO A 5 -1.29 11.02 41.00
N ARG A 6 0.03 11.01 41.23
CA ARG A 6 1.10 10.98 40.23
C ARG A 6 1.15 9.58 39.61
N HIS A 7 0.98 9.47 38.29
CA HIS A 7 1.31 8.24 37.57
C HIS A 7 2.59 8.40 36.75
N LEU A 8 3.42 7.38 36.93
CA LEU A 8 4.78 7.18 36.47
C LEU A 8 4.94 7.39 34.96
N ARG A 9 5.90 8.25 34.61
CA ARG A 9 6.43 8.37 33.25
C ARG A 9 7.34 7.17 32.98
N HIS A 10 6.87 6.19 32.23
CA HIS A 10 7.76 5.19 31.65
C HIS A 10 8.60 5.83 30.55
N ARG A 11 9.88 6.07 30.85
CA ARG A 11 10.92 6.44 29.88
C ARG A 11 11.21 5.23 29.00
N CYS A 12 10.85 5.32 27.71
CA CYS A 12 11.32 4.38 26.70
C CYS A 12 12.79 4.73 26.34
N PRO A 13 13.73 3.78 26.38
CA PRO A 13 15.13 4.05 26.06
C PRO A 13 15.31 4.22 24.55
N ARG A 14 15.71 5.43 24.15
CA ARG A 14 16.19 5.76 22.81
C ARG A 14 17.44 4.92 22.50
N ARG A 15 17.33 3.93 21.61
CA ARG A 15 18.49 3.35 20.93
C ARG A 15 18.63 3.98 19.54
N ALA A 16 19.79 4.57 19.34
CA ALA A 16 20.17 5.32 18.16
C ALA A 16 20.37 4.40 16.96
N TRP A 17 19.66 4.65 15.87
CA TRP A 17 20.03 4.17 14.55
C TRP A 17 21.17 5.06 14.00
N ARG A 18 22.30 4.44 13.64
CA ARG A 18 23.48 5.10 13.02
C ARG A 18 23.79 4.43 11.68
N GLY A 19 24.18 5.24 10.71
CA GLY A 19 24.79 4.86 9.43
C GLY A 19 23.75 4.67 8.33
N CYS A 20 23.88 5.24 7.12
CA CYS A 20 25.09 5.41 6.33
C CYS A 20 24.99 6.70 5.50
N ASP A 21 25.85 7.65 5.80
CA ASP A 21 26.11 8.86 5.03
C ASP A 21 27.29 8.56 4.10
N ARG A 22 27.10 8.65 2.78
CA ARG A 22 28.19 8.59 1.80
C ARG A 22 28.00 9.62 0.71
N SER A 23 28.68 10.74 0.95
CA SER A 23 29.52 11.48 0.00
C SER A 23 28.88 11.92 -1.32
N ALA A 24 28.55 13.22 -1.33
CA ALA A 24 28.69 14.11 -2.48
C ALA A 24 30.12 14.08 -3.06
N ARG A 25 30.22 14.19 -4.39
CA ARG A 25 31.25 14.97 -5.09
C ARG A 25 30.77 15.30 -6.51
N ALA A 26 30.89 16.59 -6.80
CA ALA A 26 30.52 17.29 -8.03
C ALA A 26 31.40 16.91 -9.22
N LEU A 27 30.86 17.08 -10.43
CA LEU A 27 31.62 17.57 -11.59
C LEU A 27 30.68 18.37 -12.50
N ASP A 28 30.84 19.69 -12.43
CA ASP A 28 30.43 20.67 -13.43
C ASP A 28 31.18 20.42 -14.74
N ARG A 29 30.48 20.36 -15.88
CA ARG A 29 30.98 20.78 -17.21
C ARG A 29 29.81 21.13 -18.14
N GLU A 30 29.60 22.43 -18.35
CA GLU A 30 28.91 22.96 -19.52
C GLU A 30 29.80 22.85 -20.77
N PRO A 31 29.19 22.82 -21.97
CA PRO A 31 29.70 23.65 -23.04
C PRO A 31 28.61 24.41 -23.81
N SER A 32 28.82 25.73 -23.84
CA SER A 32 28.66 26.70 -24.93
C SER A 32 27.72 26.43 -26.11
N LEU A 33 26.83 27.41 -26.29
CA LEU A 33 26.11 27.77 -27.51
C LEU A 33 27.02 27.91 -28.73
N ALA A 34 26.63 27.29 -29.84
CA ALA A 34 26.92 27.75 -31.19
C ALA A 34 25.63 27.66 -32.01
N ALA A 35 25.29 28.78 -32.64
CA ALA A 35 24.17 28.94 -33.54
C ALA A 35 24.51 28.30 -34.89
N ASP A 36 23.54 27.59 -35.48
CA ASP A 36 23.43 27.54 -36.93
C ASP A 36 21.96 27.49 -37.31
N ALA A 37 21.57 28.49 -38.09
CA ALA A 37 20.27 28.63 -38.68
C ALA A 37 20.30 27.95 -40.04
N ASP A 38 19.46 26.96 -40.27
CA ASP A 38 19.06 26.64 -41.64
C ASP A 38 17.56 26.34 -41.73
N ARG A 39 16.96 26.95 -42.75
CA ARG A 39 15.56 26.80 -43.14
C ARG A 39 15.45 25.58 -44.05
N ARG A 40 14.41 24.76 -43.86
CA ARG A 40 13.33 24.52 -44.84
C ARG A 40 12.50 23.28 -44.49
N GLU A 41 11.23 23.40 -44.89
CA GLU A 41 10.31 22.31 -45.30
C GLU A 41 9.64 21.45 -44.20
N GLY A 42 8.50 21.95 -43.73
CA GLY A 42 7.23 21.48 -44.28
C GLY A 42 6.96 19.96 -44.27
N GLY A 43 7.05 19.31 -43.12
CA GLY A 43 6.44 18.00 -42.89
C GLY A 43 5.39 18.10 -41.78
N ARG A 44 4.09 17.99 -42.12
CA ARG A 44 3.03 17.75 -41.12
C ARG A 44 3.30 16.40 -40.46
N THR A 45 4.08 16.39 -39.39
CA THR A 45 4.15 15.26 -38.47
C THR A 45 2.77 15.09 -37.86
N ARG A 46 2.11 13.97 -38.19
CA ARG A 46 0.90 13.51 -37.51
C ARG A 46 1.14 13.58 -36.00
N PRO A 47 0.19 14.04 -35.17
CA PRO A 47 0.33 13.93 -33.73
C PRO A 47 0.55 12.46 -33.41
N GLY A 48 1.70 12.14 -32.79
CA GLY A 48 2.04 10.78 -32.42
C GLY A 48 0.92 10.20 -31.57
N ALA A 49 0.45 9.00 -31.95
CA ALA A 49 -0.40 8.19 -31.10
C ALA A 49 0.31 8.06 -29.75
N ARG A 50 -0.23 8.73 -28.72
CA ARG A 50 0.31 8.68 -27.37
C ARG A 50 0.15 7.23 -26.89
N ALA A 51 1.25 6.60 -26.50
CA ALA A 51 1.24 5.25 -25.95
C ALA A 51 0.23 5.18 -24.81
N VAL A 52 -0.73 4.27 -24.95
CA VAL A 52 -1.74 3.97 -23.93
C VAL A 52 -1.01 3.51 -22.67
N VAL A 53 -1.26 4.14 -21.53
CA VAL A 53 -0.64 3.75 -20.26
C VAL A 53 -1.43 2.57 -19.69
N SER A 54 -1.03 1.35 -20.04
CA SER A 54 -1.56 0.15 -19.38
C SER A 54 -1.06 0.10 -17.94
N VAL A 55 -1.96 0.08 -16.95
CA VAL A 55 -1.59 -0.07 -15.54
C VAL A 55 -1.60 -1.56 -15.19
N ALA A 56 -0.43 -2.18 -15.07
CA ALA A 56 -0.30 -3.56 -14.59
C ALA A 56 -0.02 -3.58 -13.08
N ALA A 57 -0.70 -4.44 -12.34
CA ALA A 57 -0.48 -4.58 -10.90
C ALA A 57 0.98 -4.94 -10.58
N SER A 58 1.63 -5.76 -11.43
CA SER A 58 3.02 -6.18 -11.29
C SER A 58 4.05 -5.05 -11.35
N ASP A 59 3.67 -3.88 -11.88
CA ASP A 59 4.53 -2.69 -11.94
C ASP A 59 4.29 -1.72 -10.77
N CYS A 60 3.25 -1.98 -9.98
CA CYS A 60 2.85 -1.12 -8.87
C CYS A 60 3.61 -1.51 -7.59
N ASP A 61 4.05 -0.50 -6.83
CA ASP A 61 4.29 -0.66 -5.40
C ASP A 61 2.95 -0.82 -4.66
N CYS A 62 2.97 -1.44 -3.49
CA CYS A 62 1.82 -1.50 -2.60
C CYS A 62 2.21 -1.11 -1.18
N ILE A 63 1.54 -0.11 -0.62
CA ILE A 63 1.66 0.28 0.78
C ILE A 63 0.73 -0.61 1.60
N VAL A 64 1.33 -1.44 2.46
CA VAL A 64 0.63 -2.29 3.42
C VAL A 64 0.61 -1.60 4.78
N LEU A 65 -0.56 -1.19 5.24
CA LEU A 65 -0.74 -0.47 6.50
C LEU A 65 -0.84 -1.45 7.66
N ALA A 66 0.23 -1.57 8.43
CA ALA A 66 0.38 -2.51 9.55
C ALA A 66 0.75 -1.81 10.87
N ALA A 67 0.47 -0.50 10.98
CA ALA A 67 0.87 0.34 12.11
C ALA A 67 -0.23 0.53 13.19
N GLY A 68 -1.37 -0.14 13.05
CA GLY A 68 -2.54 0.04 13.89
C GLY A 68 -2.38 -0.46 15.33
N LEU A 69 -3.10 0.18 16.26
CA LEU A 69 -3.03 -0.11 17.71
C LEU A 69 -3.71 -1.42 18.15
N SER A 70 -4.46 -2.10 17.27
CA SER A 70 -5.21 -3.34 17.59
C SER A 70 -6.08 -3.25 18.86
N SER A 71 -6.65 -2.08 19.15
CA SER A 71 -7.27 -1.78 20.46
C SER A 71 -8.60 -2.46 20.75
N ARG A 72 -9.21 -3.12 19.76
CA ARG A 72 -10.52 -3.78 19.85
C ARG A 72 -10.45 -5.30 19.88
N SER A 73 -9.27 -5.88 19.66
CA SER A 73 -9.02 -7.32 19.67
C SER A 73 -8.23 -7.72 20.91
N SER A 74 -8.42 -8.94 21.38
CA SER A 74 -7.50 -9.53 22.37
C SER A 74 -6.11 -9.73 21.74
N GLY A 75 -5.11 -8.98 22.22
CA GLY A 75 -3.75 -9.00 21.67
C GLY A 75 -3.62 -8.30 20.30
N HIS A 76 -2.43 -8.36 19.71
CA HIS A 76 -2.15 -7.70 18.43
C HIS A 76 -2.72 -8.50 17.25
N LYS A 77 -3.87 -8.07 16.69
CA LYS A 77 -4.61 -8.82 15.65
C LYS A 77 -3.76 -9.27 14.46
N LEU A 78 -2.81 -8.44 14.04
CA LEU A 78 -1.94 -8.74 12.90
C LEU A 78 -1.00 -9.95 13.13
N LEU A 79 -0.79 -10.34 14.40
CA LEU A 79 0.01 -11.49 14.79
C LEU A 79 -0.83 -12.77 14.92
N LYS A 80 -2.17 -12.67 14.88
CA LYS A 80 -3.06 -13.85 14.99
C LYS A 80 -2.91 -14.75 13.74
N PRO A 81 -2.92 -16.09 13.91
CA PRO A 81 -2.63 -17.02 12.83
C PRO A 81 -3.84 -17.31 11.92
N VAL A 82 -3.78 -16.88 10.66
CA VAL A 82 -4.68 -17.32 9.59
C VAL A 82 -3.99 -18.41 8.77
N ALA A 83 -4.61 -19.59 8.68
CA ALA A 83 -4.01 -20.76 8.00
C ALA A 83 -2.59 -21.12 8.52
N GLY A 84 -2.35 -20.95 9.83
CA GLY A 84 -1.04 -21.18 10.44
C GLY A 84 0.02 -20.10 10.15
N ARG A 85 -0.34 -18.98 9.51
CA ARG A 85 0.55 -17.83 9.26
C ARG A 85 0.02 -16.56 9.92
N PRO A 86 0.87 -15.64 10.40
CA PRO A 86 0.40 -14.35 10.91
C PRO A 86 -0.44 -13.60 9.88
N LEU A 87 -1.51 -12.92 10.31
CA LEU A 87 -2.40 -12.16 9.43
C LEU A 87 -1.65 -11.15 8.54
N VAL A 88 -0.69 -10.40 9.12
CA VAL A 88 0.15 -9.48 8.32
C VAL A 88 0.95 -10.20 7.23
N ARG A 89 1.37 -11.44 7.48
CA ARG A 89 2.11 -12.24 6.50
C ARG A 89 1.23 -12.64 5.33
N VAL A 90 -0.03 -12.99 5.59
CA VAL A 90 -1.00 -13.32 4.52
C VAL A 90 -1.21 -12.11 3.60
N ALA A 91 -1.39 -10.91 4.17
CA ALA A 91 -1.53 -9.68 3.38
C ALA A 91 -0.28 -9.38 2.53
N VAL A 92 0.92 -9.50 3.13
CA VAL A 92 2.19 -9.28 2.41
C VAL A 92 2.39 -10.32 1.31
N ASP A 93 2.10 -11.61 1.56
CA ASP A 93 2.23 -12.66 0.54
C ASP A 93 1.29 -12.40 -0.65
N ASN A 94 0.05 -11.98 -0.42
CA ASN A 94 -0.90 -11.61 -1.49
C ASN A 94 -0.39 -10.41 -2.30
N VAL A 95 0.18 -9.41 -1.65
CA VAL A 95 0.82 -8.28 -2.32
C VAL A 95 2.00 -8.73 -3.17
N LEU A 96 2.89 -9.57 -2.64
CA LEU A 96 4.06 -10.06 -3.37
C LEU A 96 3.71 -11.01 -4.53
N ALA A 97 2.52 -11.61 -4.51
CA ALA A 97 2.03 -12.39 -5.63
C ALA A 97 1.46 -11.51 -6.77
N ALA A 98 1.06 -10.26 -6.49
CA ALA A 98 0.43 -9.37 -7.47
C ALA A 98 1.27 -8.17 -7.89
N CYS A 99 2.03 -7.60 -6.95
CA CYS A 99 2.67 -6.29 -7.06
C CYS A 99 4.18 -6.41 -7.16
N ARG A 100 4.83 -5.36 -7.66
CA ARG A 100 6.29 -5.28 -7.75
C ARG A 100 6.94 -5.47 -6.38
N ARG A 101 6.44 -4.71 -5.40
CA ARG A 101 7.06 -4.54 -4.09
C ARG A 101 6.03 -4.17 -3.01
N ALA A 102 6.23 -4.70 -1.81
CA ALA A 102 5.47 -4.37 -0.62
C ALA A 102 6.22 -3.33 0.24
N ILE A 103 5.59 -2.20 0.52
CA ILE A 103 6.06 -1.20 1.48
C ILE A 103 5.23 -1.39 2.75
N VAL A 104 5.77 -2.10 3.73
CA VAL A 104 5.07 -2.44 4.97
C VAL A 104 5.30 -1.33 5.99
N VAL A 105 4.24 -0.59 6.29
CA VAL A 105 4.29 0.52 7.26
C VAL A 105 3.93 -0.02 8.64
N VAL A 106 4.89 0.00 9.55
CA VAL A 106 4.77 -0.49 10.94
C VAL A 106 4.74 0.68 11.92
N GLY A 107 4.23 0.44 13.13
CA GLY A 107 4.07 1.46 14.17
C GLY A 107 4.04 0.82 15.55
N HIS A 108 2.84 0.63 16.10
CA HIS A 108 2.70 -0.12 17.35
C HIS A 108 3.31 -1.54 17.20
N GLU A 109 4.06 -1.98 18.21
CA GLU A 109 4.78 -3.26 18.21
C GLU A 109 5.61 -3.52 16.93
N ALA A 110 6.24 -2.47 16.38
CA ALA A 110 6.96 -2.51 15.10
C ALA A 110 7.89 -3.71 14.94
N ASP A 111 8.67 -4.07 15.97
CA ASP A 111 9.61 -5.19 15.92
C ASP A 111 8.88 -6.53 15.72
N ALA A 112 7.80 -6.77 16.48
CA ALA A 112 7.01 -8.00 16.39
C ALA A 112 6.25 -8.10 15.06
N VAL A 113 5.65 -7.00 14.60
CA VAL A 113 4.96 -6.93 13.31
C VAL A 113 5.94 -7.13 12.16
N THR A 114 7.14 -6.54 12.24
CA THR A 114 8.20 -6.72 11.24
C THR A 114 8.63 -8.18 11.15
N ALA A 115 8.92 -8.81 12.30
CA ALA A 115 9.28 -10.22 12.35
C ALA A 115 8.18 -11.15 11.80
N ALA A 116 6.91 -10.82 12.05
CA ALA A 116 5.77 -11.59 11.54
C ALA A 116 5.53 -11.37 10.04
N ALA A 117 5.69 -10.15 9.53
CA ALA A 117 5.52 -9.81 8.13
C ALA A 117 6.64 -10.41 7.26
N CYS A 118 7.86 -10.41 7.79
CA CYS A 118 9.08 -10.87 7.12
C CYS A 118 9.88 -11.79 8.05
N PRO A 119 9.40 -13.02 8.34
CA PRO A 119 10.15 -13.93 9.19
C PRO A 119 11.44 -14.35 8.49
N GLU A 120 12.57 -14.11 9.13
CA GLU A 120 13.83 -14.73 8.73
C GLU A 120 13.74 -16.25 9.05
N PRO A 121 13.83 -17.20 8.09
CA PRO A 121 14.03 -16.90 6.69
C PRO A 121 13.44 -17.83 5.60
N ALA A 122 13.09 -17.18 4.49
CA ALA A 122 13.27 -17.66 3.11
C ALA A 122 14.77 -17.90 2.73
N HIS A 123 15.62 -18.33 3.68
CA HIS A 123 17.07 -18.57 3.56
C HIS A 123 17.39 -20.04 3.27
N SER A 124 16.44 -20.87 2.86
CA SER A 124 16.85 -22.02 2.05
C SER A 124 17.57 -21.45 0.82
N ALA A 125 18.76 -21.96 0.54
CA ALA A 125 19.57 -21.49 -0.60
C ALA A 125 18.78 -21.50 -1.93
N ALA A 126 17.73 -22.33 -2.00
CA ALA A 126 16.79 -22.43 -3.12
C ALA A 126 15.91 -21.18 -3.34
N ARG A 127 15.54 -20.42 -2.30
CA ARG A 127 14.69 -19.20 -2.46
C ARG A 127 15.50 -17.91 -2.65
N ARG A 128 16.72 -17.82 -2.11
CA ARG A 128 17.62 -16.67 -2.36
C ARG A 128 18.06 -16.53 -3.81
N ALA A 129 18.12 -17.64 -4.56
CA ALA A 129 18.49 -17.62 -5.97
C ALA A 129 17.40 -17.02 -6.88
N THR A 130 16.16 -16.85 -6.38
CA THR A 130 15.00 -16.41 -7.16
C THR A 130 14.28 -15.19 -6.58
N ALA A 131 14.52 -14.81 -5.33
CA ALA A 131 13.88 -13.67 -4.68
C ALA A 131 14.74 -12.41 -4.75
N ASP A 132 14.23 -11.39 -5.44
CA ASP A 132 14.78 -10.03 -5.41
C ASP A 132 14.66 -9.46 -3.98
N PRO A 133 15.79 -9.18 -3.29
CA PRO A 133 15.80 -8.72 -1.90
C PRO A 133 15.13 -7.35 -1.71
N ASP A 134 14.88 -6.60 -2.79
CA ASP A 134 14.27 -5.27 -2.74
C ASP A 134 12.72 -5.31 -2.79
N ARG A 135 12.11 -6.51 -2.80
CA ARG A 135 10.64 -6.64 -2.91
C ARG A 135 9.86 -6.36 -1.64
N VAL A 136 10.50 -6.28 -0.47
CA VAL A 136 9.83 -5.82 0.76
C VAL A 136 10.65 -4.71 1.42
N GLN A 137 10.00 -3.58 1.70
CA GLN A 137 10.59 -2.46 2.41
C GLN A 137 9.78 -2.18 3.68
N ILE A 138 10.43 -2.22 4.84
CA ILE A 138 9.83 -1.83 6.12
C ILE A 138 9.97 -0.32 6.31
N VAL A 139 8.87 0.34 6.69
CA VAL A 139 8.83 1.77 7.02
C VAL A 139 8.23 1.93 8.40
N HIS A 140 8.98 2.51 9.34
CA HIS A 140 8.46 2.82 10.67
C HIS A 140 7.77 4.19 10.68
N ASN A 141 6.48 4.22 11.01
CA ASN A 141 5.75 5.45 11.24
C ASN A 141 5.74 5.80 12.74
N GLU A 142 6.61 6.72 13.17
CA GLU A 142 6.63 7.19 14.57
C GLU A 142 5.34 7.92 15.00
N LEU A 143 4.56 8.41 14.04
CA LEU A 143 3.32 9.16 14.26
C LEU A 143 2.07 8.28 14.14
N PHE A 144 2.20 6.95 14.22
CA PHE A 144 1.06 6.02 14.04
C PHE A 144 -0.15 6.34 14.93
N ALA A 145 0.08 6.93 16.11
CA ALA A 145 -0.97 7.35 17.05
C ALA A 145 -1.85 8.50 16.53
N THR A 146 -1.42 9.26 15.49
CA THR A 146 -2.23 10.33 14.89
C THR A 146 -3.24 9.82 13.86
N GLY A 147 -3.32 8.50 13.66
CA GLY A 147 -4.27 7.82 12.79
C GLY A 147 -3.67 7.35 11.47
N MET A 148 -4.47 6.59 10.72
CA MET A 148 -4.07 5.88 9.49
C MET A 148 -3.45 6.79 8.42
N PHE A 149 -3.87 8.06 8.36
CA PHE A 149 -3.37 9.01 7.37
C PHE A 149 -1.85 9.25 7.46
N SER A 150 -1.31 9.34 8.68
CA SER A 150 0.14 9.44 8.90
C SER A 150 0.90 8.21 8.37
N SER A 151 0.31 7.01 8.47
CA SER A 151 0.88 5.78 7.94
C SER A 151 0.89 5.74 6.42
N ILE A 152 -0.18 6.26 5.78
CA ILE A 152 -0.23 6.44 4.33
C ILE A 152 0.88 7.39 3.89
N GLN A 153 1.03 8.53 4.57
CA GLN A 153 2.11 9.49 4.27
C GLN A 153 3.50 8.87 4.46
N ALA A 154 3.71 8.07 5.52
CA ALA A 154 4.97 7.37 5.75
C ALA A 154 5.28 6.41 4.58
N GLY A 155 4.31 5.60 4.16
CA GLY A 155 4.46 4.70 3.02
C GLY A 155 4.69 5.42 1.69
N MET A 156 3.99 6.52 1.43
CA MET A 156 4.11 7.31 0.20
C MET A 156 5.52 7.85 -0.02
N ARG A 157 6.28 8.14 1.04
CA ARG A 157 7.68 8.59 0.93
C ARG A 157 8.61 7.51 0.34
N ALA A 158 8.21 6.23 0.41
CA ALA A 158 8.99 5.12 -0.11
C ALA A 158 8.56 4.67 -1.53
N VAL A 159 7.47 5.21 -2.08
CA VAL A 159 6.92 4.80 -3.39
C VAL A 159 7.84 5.23 -4.54
N ARG A 160 8.10 4.29 -5.44
CA ARG A 160 8.96 4.43 -6.64
C ARG A 160 8.19 4.23 -7.95
N SER A 161 7.05 3.55 -7.93
CA SER A 161 6.18 3.39 -9.11
C SER A 161 5.32 4.63 -9.41
N ASP A 162 4.78 4.72 -10.63
CA ASP A 162 3.83 5.76 -11.03
C ASP A 162 2.43 5.52 -10.48
N TRP A 163 2.05 4.26 -10.34
CA TRP A 163 0.82 3.82 -9.70
C TRP A 163 1.16 2.95 -8.51
N PHE A 164 0.41 3.10 -7.42
CA PHE A 164 0.64 2.32 -6.21
C PHE A 164 -0.66 2.02 -5.47
N PHE A 165 -0.70 0.86 -4.83
CA PHE A 165 -1.82 0.45 -4.01
C PHE A 165 -1.66 0.89 -2.56
N VAL A 166 -2.78 1.04 -1.86
CA VAL A 166 -2.85 1.20 -0.41
C VAL A 166 -3.85 0.19 0.15
N VAL A 167 -3.38 -0.64 1.07
CA VAL A 167 -4.17 -1.73 1.66
C VAL A 167 -3.91 -1.87 3.16
N PRO A 168 -4.96 -1.93 4.00
CA PRO A 168 -4.86 -2.40 5.38
C PRO A 168 -4.39 -3.86 5.48
N ALA A 169 -3.51 -4.16 6.44
CA ALA A 169 -2.95 -5.51 6.62
C ALA A 169 -3.94 -6.52 7.24
N ASP A 170 -5.11 -6.07 7.67
CA ASP A 170 -6.16 -6.83 8.36
C ASP A 170 -7.30 -7.30 7.42
N LEU A 171 -7.09 -7.18 6.11
CA LEU A 171 -7.99 -7.62 5.05
C LEU A 171 -7.39 -8.84 4.30
N PRO A 172 -7.40 -10.05 4.90
CA PRO A 172 -6.78 -11.23 4.29
C PRO A 172 -7.51 -11.74 3.05
N GLY A 173 -8.79 -11.36 2.89
CA GLY A 173 -9.61 -11.70 1.72
C GLY A 173 -9.22 -10.96 0.43
N ILE A 174 -8.26 -10.02 0.48
CA ILE A 174 -7.75 -9.34 -0.71
C ILE A 174 -6.72 -10.23 -1.41
N THR A 175 -7.16 -10.91 -2.46
CA THR A 175 -6.35 -11.83 -3.26
C THR A 175 -5.58 -11.12 -4.39
N PRO A 176 -4.56 -11.77 -4.98
CA PRO A 176 -3.85 -11.24 -6.13
C PRO A 176 -4.73 -10.84 -7.32
N ALA A 177 -5.83 -11.57 -7.55
CA ALA A 177 -6.79 -11.30 -8.61
C ALA A 177 -7.50 -9.95 -8.42
N ILE A 178 -7.74 -9.52 -7.17
CA ILE A 178 -8.37 -8.23 -6.87
C ILE A 178 -7.43 -7.08 -7.25
N TYR A 179 -6.13 -7.18 -6.96
CA TYR A 179 -5.15 -6.17 -7.40
C TYR A 179 -5.12 -6.07 -8.93
N ALA A 180 -5.10 -7.21 -9.63
CA ALA A 180 -5.12 -7.24 -11.09
C ALA A 180 -6.39 -6.61 -11.66
N ALA A 181 -7.56 -6.91 -11.09
CA ALA A 181 -8.84 -6.34 -11.51
C ALA A 181 -8.88 -4.81 -11.35
N VAL A 182 -8.42 -4.29 -10.20
CA VAL A 182 -8.38 -2.84 -9.95
C VAL A 182 -7.38 -2.13 -10.88
N ALA A 183 -6.21 -2.72 -11.13
CA ALA A 183 -5.23 -2.17 -12.07
C ALA A 183 -5.77 -2.16 -13.52
N SER A 184 -6.40 -3.26 -13.95
CA SER A 184 -6.99 -3.36 -15.29
C SER A 184 -8.11 -2.32 -15.49
N ALA A 185 -8.96 -2.10 -14.49
CA ALA A 185 -10.00 -1.08 -14.55
C ALA A 185 -9.42 0.34 -14.66
N ALA A 186 -8.29 0.61 -13.99
CA ALA A 186 -7.59 1.89 -14.12
C ALA A 186 -7.05 2.11 -15.53
N GLY A 187 -6.46 1.08 -16.15
CA GLY A 187 -6.01 1.13 -17.54
C GLY A 187 -7.16 1.42 -18.51
N ALA A 188 -8.27 0.68 -18.39
CA ALA A 188 -9.45 0.86 -19.23
C ALA A 188 -10.09 2.26 -19.06
N ALA A 189 -10.10 2.81 -17.84
CA ALA A 189 -10.60 4.17 -17.60
C ALA A 189 -9.68 5.26 -18.18
N ALA A 190 -8.38 4.98 -18.36
CA ALA A 190 -7.46 5.90 -19.04
C ALA A 190 -7.62 5.85 -20.57
N GLU A 191 -8.07 4.72 -21.11
CA GLU A 191 -8.31 4.51 -22.55
C GLU A 191 -9.59 5.19 -23.06
N SER A 192 -10.63 5.27 -22.23
CA SER A 192 -11.94 5.80 -22.60
C SER A 192 -12.04 7.34 -22.58
N GLY A 193 -10.91 8.05 -22.54
CA GLY A 193 -10.85 9.50 -22.72
C GLY A 193 -11.56 9.93 -24.00
N THR A 194 -12.36 11.00 -23.93
CA THR A 194 -13.32 11.37 -24.97
C THR A 194 -12.68 11.50 -26.37
N PRO A 195 -13.36 11.06 -27.45
CA PRO A 195 -12.88 11.19 -28.83
C PRO A 195 -12.65 12.64 -29.30
N ASP A 196 -13.09 13.62 -28.52
CA ASP A 196 -13.21 15.02 -28.92
C ASP A 196 -11.95 15.86 -28.59
N GLY A 197 -10.85 15.21 -28.17
CA GLY A 197 -9.56 15.87 -27.91
C GLY A 197 -9.53 16.80 -26.70
N ARG A 198 -10.63 16.86 -25.93
CA ARG A 198 -10.66 17.50 -24.61
C ARG A 198 -10.25 16.43 -23.61
N ASN A 199 -9.01 16.49 -23.13
CA ASN A 199 -8.52 15.68 -22.02
C ASN A 199 -9.39 15.92 -20.78
N GLU A 200 -10.55 15.27 -20.69
CA GLU A 200 -11.27 15.15 -19.43
C GLU A 200 -10.44 14.28 -18.49
N ALA A 201 -10.39 14.71 -17.24
CA ALA A 201 -9.33 14.34 -16.32
C ALA A 201 -9.22 12.82 -16.13
N THR A 202 -8.08 12.24 -16.54
CA THR A 202 -7.72 10.86 -16.22
C THR A 202 -7.87 10.66 -14.71
N SER A 203 -8.64 9.63 -14.32
CA SER A 203 -8.83 9.30 -12.91
C SER A 203 -7.48 9.14 -12.23
N LEU A 204 -7.25 9.85 -11.12
CA LEU A 204 -5.98 9.78 -10.37
C LEU A 204 -6.01 8.70 -9.29
N ALA A 205 -7.18 8.11 -9.07
CA ALA A 205 -7.37 7.02 -8.13
C ALA A 205 -8.46 6.07 -8.64
N CYS A 206 -8.28 4.78 -8.36
CA CYS A 206 -9.31 3.77 -8.55
C CYS A 206 -9.64 3.12 -7.21
N ILE A 207 -10.93 2.98 -6.92
CA ILE A 207 -11.42 2.49 -5.65
C ILE A 207 -12.40 1.35 -5.90
N PRO A 208 -12.17 0.16 -5.33
CA PRO A 208 -13.11 -0.93 -5.45
C PRO A 208 -14.30 -0.76 -4.49
N PHE A 209 -15.45 -1.26 -4.90
CA PHE A 209 -16.70 -1.27 -4.13
C PHE A 209 -17.29 -2.68 -4.14
N CYS A 210 -17.83 -3.11 -3.01
CA CYS A 210 -18.59 -4.36 -2.92
C CYS A 210 -19.94 -4.02 -2.31
N ARG A 211 -21.02 -4.26 -3.07
CA ARG A 211 -22.41 -4.01 -2.69
C ARG A 211 -22.63 -2.57 -2.22
N GLY A 212 -22.02 -1.63 -2.94
CA GLY A 212 -22.06 -0.20 -2.64
C GLY A 212 -21.16 0.27 -1.48
N GLN A 213 -20.50 -0.65 -0.77
CA GLN A 213 -19.53 -0.31 0.26
C GLN A 213 -18.14 -0.13 -0.34
N ARG A 214 -17.48 0.97 0.01
CA ARG A 214 -16.10 1.27 -0.41
C ARG A 214 -15.11 0.27 0.21
N GLY A 215 -14.24 -0.31 -0.62
CA GLY A 215 -13.25 -1.29 -0.20
C GLY A 215 -11.81 -0.95 -0.57
N HIS A 216 -10.97 -1.99 -0.47
CA HIS A 216 -9.53 -2.00 -0.73
C HIS A 216 -9.14 -3.12 -1.71
N PRO A 217 -7.99 -3.06 -2.39
CA PRO A 217 -6.94 -2.04 -2.30
C PRO A 217 -7.32 -0.79 -3.09
N VAL A 218 -6.93 0.39 -2.57
CA VAL A 218 -7.11 1.65 -3.30
C VAL A 218 -5.89 1.88 -4.17
N LEU A 219 -6.08 2.08 -5.47
CA LEU A 219 -5.00 2.38 -6.42
C LEU A 219 -4.89 3.89 -6.60
N LEU A 220 -3.68 4.43 -6.49
CA LEU A 220 -3.39 5.86 -6.51
C LEU A 220 -2.28 6.16 -7.52
N HIS A 221 -2.40 7.29 -8.22
CA HIS A 221 -1.33 7.83 -9.03
C HIS A 221 -0.33 8.62 -8.18
N ARG A 222 0.95 8.58 -8.54
CA ARG A 222 2.09 9.27 -7.91
C ARG A 222 1.85 10.77 -7.73
N SER A 223 1.10 11.41 -8.62
CA SER A 223 0.78 12.84 -8.51
C SER A 223 0.00 13.19 -7.23
N LEU A 224 -0.67 12.22 -6.60
CA LEU A 224 -1.36 12.41 -5.31
C LEU A 224 -0.41 12.42 -4.11
N ILE A 225 0.86 12.04 -4.27
CA ILE A 225 1.83 12.00 -3.15
C ILE A 225 2.09 13.41 -2.62
N ALA A 226 2.49 14.35 -3.48
CA ALA A 226 2.81 15.71 -3.08
C ALA A 226 1.66 16.41 -2.32
N PRO A 227 0.41 16.46 -2.81
CA PRO A 227 -0.68 17.08 -2.08
C PRO A 227 -1.06 16.34 -0.80
N THR A 228 -0.85 15.01 -0.74
CA THR A 228 -1.08 14.23 0.48
C THR A 228 -0.02 14.51 1.55
N LEU A 229 1.25 14.60 1.17
CA LEU A 229 2.35 14.92 2.08
C LEU A 229 2.31 16.38 2.57
N ALA A 230 1.66 17.28 1.83
CA ALA A 230 1.45 18.67 2.25
C ALA A 230 0.39 18.83 3.36
N GLN A 231 -0.45 17.81 3.59
CA GLN A 231 -1.42 17.83 4.69
C GLN A 231 -0.76 17.49 6.03
N PRO A 232 -1.28 18.00 7.17
CA PRO A 232 -0.78 17.60 8.48
C PRO A 232 -0.99 16.09 8.71
N PRO A 233 -0.16 15.42 9.54
CA PRO A 233 -0.29 13.98 9.83
C PRO A 233 -1.65 13.53 10.40
N GLY A 234 -2.38 14.46 11.02
CA GLY A 234 -3.77 14.30 11.48
C GLY A 234 -4.80 14.94 10.54
N GLY A 235 -4.48 15.13 9.25
CA GLY A 235 -5.30 15.83 8.25
C GLY A 235 -6.62 15.16 7.87
N GLY A 236 -7.11 14.23 8.67
CA GLY A 236 -8.33 13.47 8.45
C GLY A 236 -8.14 12.24 7.56
N PRO A 237 -9.24 11.59 7.15
CA PRO A 237 -9.17 10.37 6.35
C PRO A 237 -8.76 10.67 4.91
N MET A 238 -8.02 9.74 4.29
CA MET A 238 -7.64 9.82 2.87
C MET A 238 -8.84 10.03 1.94
N ARG A 239 -10.03 9.56 2.34
CA ARG A 239 -11.31 9.83 1.65
C ARG A 239 -11.56 11.32 1.41
N THR A 240 -11.31 12.18 2.40
CA THR A 240 -11.57 13.62 2.30
C THR A 240 -10.61 14.32 1.34
N LEU A 241 -9.39 13.80 1.20
CA LEU A 241 -8.45 14.29 0.19
C LEU A 241 -8.88 13.84 -1.21
N LEU A 242 -9.22 12.56 -1.36
CA LEU A 242 -9.58 11.97 -2.66
C LEU A 242 -10.88 12.54 -3.25
N SER A 243 -11.80 13.06 -2.43
CA SER A 243 -13.03 13.71 -2.94
C SER A 243 -12.77 14.99 -3.75
N ARG A 244 -11.52 15.48 -3.77
CA ARG A 244 -11.09 16.66 -4.54
C ARG A 244 -10.52 16.30 -5.91
N TYR A 245 -10.41 15.01 -6.22
CA TYR A 245 -9.78 14.52 -7.45
C TYR A 245 -10.73 13.59 -8.20
N PRO A 246 -10.54 13.42 -9.52
CA PRO A 246 -11.26 12.42 -10.30
C PRO A 246 -10.88 11.02 -9.82
N VAL A 247 -11.90 10.24 -9.52
CA VAL A 247 -11.81 8.92 -8.92
C VAL A 247 -12.66 7.96 -9.74
N HIS A 248 -12.06 6.86 -10.20
CA HIS A 248 -12.77 5.78 -10.86
C HIS A 248 -13.28 4.78 -9.82
N ARG A 249 -14.54 4.40 -9.94
CA ARG A 249 -15.17 3.36 -9.12
C ARG A 249 -15.09 2.03 -9.86
N VAL A 250 -14.67 0.98 -9.15
CA VAL A 250 -14.61 -0.39 -9.67
C VAL A 250 -15.57 -1.25 -8.86
N ASP A 251 -16.65 -1.72 -9.46
CA ASP A 251 -17.60 -2.59 -8.77
C ASP A 251 -17.13 -4.05 -8.79
N LEU A 252 -16.94 -4.62 -7.60
CA LEU A 252 -16.47 -5.98 -7.32
C LEU A 252 -17.42 -6.62 -6.30
N ASP A 253 -18.71 -6.69 -6.63
CA ASP A 253 -19.79 -7.11 -5.72
C ASP A 253 -19.69 -8.58 -5.24
N ASP A 254 -18.93 -9.40 -5.97
CA ASP A 254 -18.63 -10.80 -5.62
C ASP A 254 -17.34 -10.95 -4.78
N SER A 255 -16.72 -9.84 -4.36
CA SER A 255 -15.47 -9.83 -3.59
C SER A 255 -15.66 -9.21 -2.19
N PRO A 256 -16.41 -9.86 -1.27
CA PRO A 256 -16.65 -9.31 0.07
C PRO A 256 -15.36 -9.10 0.89
N GLY A 257 -14.28 -9.82 0.55
CA GLY A 257 -12.96 -9.66 1.17
C GLY A 257 -12.34 -8.27 1.05
N ILE A 258 -12.83 -7.40 0.15
CA ILE A 258 -12.35 -6.02 0.01
C ILE A 258 -12.84 -5.07 1.11
N VAL A 259 -13.87 -5.49 1.88
CA VAL A 259 -14.48 -4.70 2.96
C VAL A 259 -14.49 -5.40 4.32
N ALA A 260 -14.19 -6.70 4.37
CA ALA A 260 -14.29 -7.52 5.57
C ALA A 260 -12.98 -7.50 6.39
N ASP A 261 -12.80 -6.49 7.25
CA ASP A 261 -11.67 -6.41 8.17
C ASP A 261 -11.82 -7.33 9.38
N LEU A 262 -10.70 -7.84 9.90
CA LEU A 262 -10.69 -8.68 11.09
C LEU A 262 -10.48 -7.84 12.36
N ASP A 263 -11.43 -6.93 12.62
CA ASP A 263 -11.36 -5.96 13.72
C ASP A 263 -11.75 -6.54 15.10
N THR A 264 -12.60 -7.57 15.12
CA THR A 264 -13.08 -8.21 16.35
C THR A 264 -12.76 -9.70 16.37
N ASP A 265 -12.81 -10.30 17.57
CA ASP A 265 -12.55 -11.73 17.75
C ASP A 265 -13.66 -12.58 17.07
N GLU A 266 -14.89 -12.06 17.01
CA GLU A 266 -16.01 -12.68 16.29
C GLU A 266 -15.78 -12.67 14.78
N ALA A 267 -15.37 -11.54 14.20
CA ALA A 267 -15.04 -11.43 12.78
C ALA A 267 -13.88 -12.37 12.40
N TYR A 268 -12.87 -12.46 13.27
CA TYR A 268 -11.77 -13.40 13.11
C TYR A 268 -12.24 -14.86 13.13
N ALA A 269 -13.08 -15.24 14.10
CA ALA A 269 -13.61 -16.60 14.21
C ALA A 269 -14.53 -16.98 13.04
N GLU A 270 -15.34 -16.05 12.54
CA GLU A 270 -16.15 -16.22 11.34
C GLU A 270 -15.29 -16.44 10.09
N TYR A 271 -14.29 -15.58 9.89
CA TYR A 271 -13.35 -15.73 8.77
C TYR A 271 -12.68 -17.11 8.77
N LEU A 272 -12.21 -17.57 9.93
CA LEU A 272 -11.61 -18.90 10.05
C LEU A 272 -12.62 -20.02 9.74
N ARG A 273 -13.87 -19.94 10.19
CA ARG A 273 -14.89 -20.96 9.89
C ARG A 273 -15.16 -21.08 8.39
N GLU A 274 -15.22 -19.95 7.69
CA GLU A 274 -15.51 -19.91 6.26
C GLU A 274 -14.34 -20.39 5.39
N HIS A 275 -13.11 -20.00 5.74
CA HIS A 275 -11.94 -20.17 4.88
C HIS A 275 -11.01 -21.31 5.33
N HIS A 276 -11.13 -21.73 6.59
CA HIS A 276 -10.34 -22.80 7.22
C HIS A 276 -11.24 -23.63 8.14
N PRO A 277 -12.26 -24.33 7.59
CA PRO A 277 -13.11 -25.17 8.40
C PRO A 277 -12.24 -26.18 9.17
N PRO A 278 -12.51 -26.43 10.46
CA PRO A 278 -11.75 -27.42 11.22
C PRO A 278 -11.80 -28.76 10.48
N HIS A 279 -10.65 -29.39 10.31
CA HIS A 279 -10.60 -30.75 9.79
C HIS A 279 -11.45 -31.65 10.70
N THR A 280 -12.34 -32.43 10.10
CA THR A 280 -13.27 -33.34 10.80
C THR A 280 -12.59 -34.43 11.65
N ASP A 281 -11.26 -34.56 11.57
CA ASP A 281 -10.50 -35.58 12.30
C ASP A 281 -10.29 -35.26 13.79
N ASP A 282 -10.48 -34.01 14.23
CA ASP A 282 -10.36 -33.63 15.66
C ASP A 282 -11.63 -33.90 16.49
N LEU A 283 -12.73 -34.35 15.86
CA LEU A 283 -13.98 -34.68 16.55
C LEU A 283 -14.13 -36.17 16.91
N GLN A 284 -13.20 -37.03 16.49
CA GLN A 284 -13.21 -38.47 16.87
C GLN A 284 -12.26 -38.82 18.02
N ALA A 285 -11.60 -37.82 18.63
CA ALA A 285 -10.69 -38.01 19.77
C ALA A 285 -11.24 -37.48 21.11
N ARG A 286 -12.57 -37.39 21.27
CA ARG A 286 -13.23 -37.05 22.53
C ARG A 286 -14.21 -38.13 22.97
#